data_AF-A0A6C1TZU0-F1
#
_entry.id   AF-A0A6C1TZU0-F1
#
_cell.length_a   1.000
_cell.length_b   1.000
_cell.length_c   1.000
_cell.angle_alpha   90.00
_cell.angle_beta   90.00
_cell.angle_gamma   90.00
#
_symmetry.space_group_name_H-M   'P 1'
#
loop_
_entity.id
_entity.type
_entity.pdbx_description
1 polymer ?
#
loop_
_entity_poly.entity_id
_entity_poly.type
_entity_poly.pdbx_seq_one_letter_code
_entity_poly.pdbx_strand_id
1 'polypeptide(L)'
;MDNYTPTIRDVDLTDPIQHAAIREQLEAKTITHVRHTNGRVWKTHTWLNKKSVPLNHADPPPAPSRIPFDKVESFGVLEDLEPAKVPAGHAERAHALLSASGASRWINCTPSARLEEQYPDSNSDAAAEGTAAHELAEYKLRQMQGLLGDAPKSEWHNEDMEDHTDAYADHVLAELTRARQTDPAAFLAIEERLDFSHIVPDGFGTGDALIVADGTLTVVDLKYGKGIEVSAQYNPQMRLYALGALAAYDTIYDIERVRMVIFQPRLGNISVDEVSVDALLMWAEEVVEPRAALAITGDGDLQAGEWCRFCRHAAQCPALANEMFSPVPVSSELTPTSPDPDTLTDDQIATIVAHAGELKKWLTKVEAHALAKATEGHTYPGLKLVEGRSVRKYTDEAEVAKVVQEAGEDPYKPREVLGVTAMTKLLGKKRFDELLKDHVHKPEGKPTLVPESDKRPALTMATAETMFTQIA
;
A
#
# COMPACT_ATOMS: atom_id res chain seq x y z
N MET A 1 -8.32 5.76 41.22
CA MET A 1 -7.44 5.69 42.40
C MET A 1 -6.17 6.41 41.99
N ASP A 2 -5.70 7.37 42.79
CA ASP A 2 -4.55 8.21 42.41
C ASP A 2 -3.27 7.37 42.36
N ASN A 3 -2.69 7.17 41.17
CA ASN A 3 -1.42 6.43 40.95
C ASN A 3 -0.18 7.22 41.42
N TYR A 4 -0.32 8.10 42.41
CA TYR A 4 0.74 9.00 42.88
C TYR A 4 1.26 8.53 44.24
N THR A 5 2.51 8.07 44.26
CA THR A 5 3.20 7.63 45.47
C THR A 5 4.13 8.74 45.97
N PRO A 6 3.76 9.48 47.04
CA PRO A 6 4.60 10.54 47.58
C PRO A 6 5.81 9.97 48.32
N THR A 7 7.01 10.33 47.85
CA THR A 7 8.29 9.93 48.44
C THR A 7 8.75 10.94 49.49
N ILE A 8 8.48 12.22 49.26
CA ILE A 8 8.84 13.32 50.17
C ILE A 8 7.56 14.07 50.53
N ARG A 9 7.24 14.04 51.83
CA ARG A 9 6.13 14.78 52.45
C ARG A 9 6.70 15.92 53.29
N ASP A 10 5.85 16.90 53.62
CA ASP A 10 6.22 18.06 54.44
C ASP A 10 7.39 18.86 53.84
N VAL A 11 7.18 19.32 52.60
CA VAL A 11 8.19 19.99 51.78
C VAL A 11 8.35 21.46 52.20
N ASP A 12 9.53 21.82 52.69
CA ASP A 12 10.00 23.19 52.89
C ASP A 12 11.21 23.47 51.96
N LEU A 13 10.91 23.92 50.74
CA LEU A 13 11.94 24.29 49.76
C LEU A 13 12.68 25.60 50.10
N THR A 14 12.35 26.24 51.22
CA THR A 14 13.12 27.38 51.74
C THR A 14 14.26 26.95 52.67
N ASP A 15 14.23 25.71 53.18
CA ASP A 15 15.36 25.08 53.85
C ASP A 15 16.43 24.67 52.83
N PRO A 16 17.66 25.24 52.89
CA PRO A 16 18.75 24.87 51.99
C PRO A 16 19.11 23.39 51.98
N ILE A 17 18.92 22.68 53.10
CA ILE A 17 19.24 21.25 53.21
C ILE A 17 18.22 20.43 52.42
N GLN A 18 16.92 20.67 52.66
CA GLN A 18 15.85 19.97 51.97
C GLN A 18 15.83 20.34 50.47
N HIS A 19 16.10 21.60 50.13
CA HIS A 19 16.24 22.03 48.74
C HIS A 19 17.37 21.30 48.00
N ALA A 20 18.54 21.14 48.64
CA ALA A 20 19.66 20.41 48.04
C ALA A 20 19.33 18.92 47.85
N ALA A 21 18.71 18.28 48.85
CA ALA A 21 18.33 16.87 48.79
C ALA A 21 17.26 16.59 47.72
N ILE A 22 16.26 17.46 47.59
CA ILE A 22 15.23 17.33 46.54
C ILE A 22 15.85 17.52 45.16
N ARG A 23 16.77 18.48 45.01
CA ARG A 23 17.49 18.68 43.74
C ARG A 23 18.29 17.44 43.35
N GLU A 24 19.04 16.85 44.28
CA GLU A 24 19.81 15.63 44.02
C GLU A 24 18.90 14.47 43.60
N GLN A 25 17.75 14.31 44.25
CA GLN A 25 16.77 13.27 43.91
C GLN A 25 16.07 13.51 42.56
N LEU A 26 15.82 14.77 42.18
CA LEU A 26 15.31 15.14 40.85
C LEU A 26 16.36 14.89 39.76
N GLU A 27 17.63 15.21 40.01
CA GLU A 27 18.75 14.93 39.11
C GLU A 27 18.96 13.41 38.94
N ALA A 28 18.86 12.65 40.03
CA ALA A 28 18.91 11.19 40.04
C ALA A 28 17.63 10.51 39.55
N LYS A 29 16.56 11.28 39.27
CA LYS A 29 15.23 10.80 38.84
C LYS A 29 14.55 9.82 39.81
N THR A 30 14.91 9.86 41.10
CA THR A 30 14.24 9.05 42.14
C THR A 30 12.89 9.66 42.56
N ILE A 31 12.68 10.94 42.23
CA ILE A 31 11.39 11.62 42.23
C ILE A 31 11.21 12.30 40.86
N THR A 32 10.00 12.25 40.31
CA THR A 32 9.72 12.69 38.93
C THR A 32 8.50 13.60 38.81
N HIS A 33 7.69 13.66 39.87
CA HIS A 33 6.44 14.41 39.90
C HIS A 33 6.31 15.22 41.19
N VAL A 34 5.51 16.28 41.11
CA VAL A 34 5.16 17.15 42.23
C VAL A 34 3.63 17.21 42.37
N ARG A 35 3.10 17.03 43.59
CA ARG A 35 1.70 17.35 43.89
C ARG A 35 1.58 18.81 44.31
N HIS A 36 0.67 19.53 43.67
CA HIS A 36 0.20 20.85 44.09
C HIS A 36 -0.79 20.69 45.24
N THR A 37 -0.82 21.68 46.14
CA THR A 37 -1.81 21.82 47.25
C THR A 37 -3.30 21.77 46.84
N ASN A 38 -3.62 21.75 45.55
CA ASN A 38 -4.98 21.59 45.04
C ASN A 38 -5.29 20.14 44.61
N GLY A 39 -4.37 19.21 44.89
CA GLY A 39 -4.46 17.79 44.55
C GLY A 39 -3.91 17.41 43.18
N ARG A 40 -3.63 18.35 42.27
CA ARG A 40 -3.08 18.02 40.94
C ARG A 40 -1.61 17.61 41.01
N VAL A 41 -1.25 16.59 40.23
CA VAL A 41 0.12 16.07 40.14
C VAL A 41 0.68 16.43 38.77
N TRP A 42 1.91 16.94 38.73
CA TRP A 42 2.57 17.37 37.50
C TRP A 42 3.95 16.75 37.40
N LYS A 43 4.37 16.38 36.18
CA LYS A 43 5.73 15.94 35.91
C LYS A 43 6.68 17.12 36.03
N THR A 44 7.81 16.94 36.71
CA THR A 44 8.81 17.99 36.91
C THR A 44 9.96 17.84 35.94
N HIS A 45 10.70 18.92 35.70
CA HIS A 45 12.05 18.80 35.17
C HIS A 45 13.00 18.22 36.24
N THR A 46 14.22 17.85 35.83
CA THR A 46 15.26 17.31 36.72
C THR A 46 16.01 18.38 37.52
N TRP A 47 15.55 19.63 37.48
CA TRP A 47 16.17 20.77 38.17
C TRP A 47 15.12 21.66 38.84
N LEU A 48 15.57 22.47 39.80
CA LEU A 48 14.74 23.47 40.51
C LEU A 48 15.16 24.89 40.15
N ASN A 49 14.19 25.80 40.07
CA ASN A 49 14.48 27.23 40.05
C ASN A 49 14.58 27.76 41.48
N LYS A 50 15.10 28.98 41.65
CA LYS A 50 15.29 29.61 42.97
C LYS A 50 14.03 29.74 43.83
N LYS A 51 12.82 29.71 43.25
CA LYS A 51 11.54 29.93 43.96
C LYS A 51 10.37 29.09 43.40
N SER A 52 10.63 28.18 42.47
CA SER A 52 9.57 27.42 41.80
C SER A 52 10.08 26.09 41.27
N VAL A 53 9.18 25.12 41.17
CA VAL A 53 9.41 23.84 40.49
C VAL A 53 9.00 23.98 39.02
N PRO A 54 9.94 23.89 38.07
CA PRO A 54 9.61 23.89 36.65
C PRO A 54 8.94 22.55 36.25
N LEU A 55 7.88 22.63 35.44
CA LEU A 55 7.09 21.46 35.02
C LEU A 55 7.48 21.02 33.61
N ASN A 56 7.57 19.71 33.40
CA ASN A 56 7.88 19.09 32.12
C ASN A 56 6.56 18.80 31.39
N HIS A 57 6.32 19.48 30.27
CA HIS A 57 5.03 19.54 29.59
C HIS A 57 4.62 18.19 28.96
N ALA A 58 3.53 17.60 29.48
CA ALA A 58 2.83 16.49 28.85
C ALA A 58 1.30 16.68 28.77
N ASP A 59 0.72 17.69 29.45
CA ASP A 59 -0.72 17.95 29.44
C ASP A 59 -1.10 19.15 28.55
N PRO A 60 -2.25 19.12 27.85
CA PRO A 60 -2.72 20.21 27.00
C PRO A 60 -3.11 21.48 27.81
N PRO A 61 -3.14 22.66 27.17
CA PRO A 61 -3.37 23.94 27.84
C PRO A 61 -4.74 24.01 28.55
N PRO A 62 -4.88 24.78 29.66
CA PRO A 62 -3.93 25.75 30.21
C PRO A 62 -3.11 25.21 31.40
N ALA A 63 -2.20 24.27 31.16
CA ALA A 63 -1.25 23.79 32.17
C ALA A 63 -0.22 24.88 32.56
N PRO A 64 0.07 25.09 33.86
CA PRO A 64 1.11 26.02 34.30
C PRO A 64 2.50 25.51 33.91
N SER A 65 3.42 26.41 33.56
CA SER A 65 4.83 26.04 33.26
C SER A 65 5.69 25.81 34.51
N ARG A 66 5.20 26.20 35.69
CA ARG A 66 5.91 26.10 36.97
C ARG A 66 4.96 26.15 38.15
N ILE A 67 5.36 25.54 39.28
CA ILE A 67 4.65 25.63 40.56
C ILE A 67 5.51 26.43 41.56
N PRO A 68 4.99 27.52 42.14
CA PRO A 68 5.66 28.21 43.24
C PRO A 68 5.89 27.29 44.45
N PHE A 69 7.01 27.45 45.16
CA PHE A 69 7.36 26.58 46.29
C PHE A 69 6.28 26.53 47.39
N ASP A 70 5.58 27.63 47.66
CA ASP A 70 4.49 27.72 48.64
C ASP A 70 3.20 26.97 48.22
N LYS A 71 3.18 26.41 47.01
CA LYS A 71 2.07 25.64 46.46
C LYS A 71 2.41 24.16 46.26
N VAL A 72 3.63 23.75 46.61
CA VAL A 72 4.08 22.36 46.58
C VAL A 72 3.60 21.64 47.85
N GLU A 73 2.91 20.53 47.68
CA GLU A 73 2.46 19.68 48.80
C GLU A 73 3.45 18.53 49.05
N SER A 74 3.87 17.85 47.98
CA SER A 74 4.81 16.72 48.06
C SER A 74 5.54 16.49 46.74
N PHE A 75 6.65 15.76 46.79
CA PHE A 75 7.28 15.15 45.62
C PHE A 75 7.15 13.64 45.67
N GLY A 76 7.08 13.01 44.51
CA GLY A 76 6.96 11.57 44.42
C GLY A 76 7.15 11.05 43.01
N VAL A 77 6.70 9.83 42.83
CA VAL A 77 6.62 9.16 41.54
C VAL A 77 5.15 8.88 41.23
N LEU A 78 4.77 9.10 39.98
CA LEU A 78 3.53 8.54 39.47
C LEU A 78 3.87 7.11 39.02
N GLU A 79 3.19 6.10 39.53
CA GLU A 79 3.27 4.76 38.97
C GLU A 79 2.69 4.82 37.56
N ASP A 80 3.53 4.57 36.56
CA ASP A 80 3.11 4.51 35.18
C ASP A 80 2.01 3.43 35.09
N LEU A 81 0.77 3.83 34.74
CA LEU A 81 -0.03 2.96 33.88
C LEU A 81 0.89 2.69 32.71
N GLU A 82 1.17 1.41 32.44
CA GLU A 82 2.22 0.98 31.52
C GLU A 82 2.45 2.00 30.41
N PRO A 83 3.71 2.45 30.18
CA PRO A 83 3.98 3.37 29.09
C PRO A 83 3.28 2.81 27.86
N ALA A 84 2.44 3.63 27.22
CA ALA A 84 1.79 3.28 25.97
C ALA A 84 2.85 2.54 25.15
N LYS A 85 2.60 1.24 24.91
CA LYS A 85 3.54 0.38 24.19
C LYS A 85 4.11 1.22 23.06
N VAL A 86 5.44 1.27 22.96
CA VAL A 86 6.09 1.57 21.68
C VAL A 86 5.22 0.89 20.64
N PRO A 87 4.58 1.61 19.70
CA PRO A 87 3.64 0.97 18.80
C PRO A 87 4.38 -0.21 18.22
N ALA A 88 3.76 -1.39 18.32
CA ALA A 88 4.34 -2.61 17.77
C ALA A 88 4.83 -2.25 16.36
N GLY A 89 6.08 -2.62 16.03
CA GLY A 89 6.63 -2.37 14.70
C GLY A 89 5.59 -2.81 13.66
N HIS A 90 5.51 -2.18 12.50
CA HIS A 90 4.37 -2.39 11.59
C HIS A 90 4.12 -3.88 11.26
N ALA A 91 5.17 -4.72 11.35
CA ALA A 91 5.13 -6.17 11.20
C ALA A 91 4.46 -6.96 12.35
N GLU A 92 4.33 -6.39 13.56
CA GLU A 92 3.79 -7.05 14.77
C GLU A 92 2.33 -6.66 15.09
N ARG A 93 1.68 -5.86 14.24
CA ARG A 93 0.30 -5.41 14.47
C ARG A 93 -0.69 -6.56 14.24
N ALA A 94 -1.58 -6.82 15.19
CA ALA A 94 -2.64 -7.82 15.05
C ALA A 94 -3.51 -7.51 13.81
N HIS A 95 -3.70 -8.49 12.92
CA HIS A 95 -4.58 -8.32 11.77
C HIS A 95 -6.02 -8.67 12.16
N ALA A 96 -6.91 -7.68 12.13
CA ALA A 96 -8.34 -7.92 12.20
C ALA A 96 -8.79 -8.76 10.99
N LEU A 97 -9.73 -9.70 11.19
CA LEU A 97 -10.32 -10.50 10.12
C LEU A 97 -10.79 -9.63 8.94
N LEU A 98 -11.45 -8.51 9.27
CA LEU A 98 -11.94 -7.51 8.34
C LEU A 98 -11.05 -6.26 8.37
N SER A 99 -9.77 -6.43 8.03
CA SER A 99 -8.83 -5.30 7.97
C SER A 99 -9.24 -4.27 6.93
N ALA A 100 -8.93 -2.99 7.17
CA ALA A 100 -9.22 -1.91 6.22
C ALA A 100 -8.50 -2.11 4.87
N SER A 101 -7.25 -2.56 4.88
CA SER A 101 -6.49 -2.85 3.65
C SER A 101 -7.06 -4.04 2.86
N GLY A 102 -7.76 -4.96 3.52
CA GLY A 102 -8.50 -6.06 2.90
C GLY A 102 -9.92 -5.69 2.45
N ALA A 103 -10.40 -4.46 2.71
CA ALA A 103 -11.81 -4.09 2.57
C ALA A 103 -12.38 -4.22 1.16
N SER A 104 -11.62 -3.85 0.14
CA SER A 104 -12.05 -4.08 -1.24
C SER A 104 -12.42 -5.55 -1.50
N ARG A 105 -11.74 -6.49 -0.86
CA ARG A 105 -11.99 -7.91 -1.05
C ARG A 105 -13.17 -8.43 -0.23
N TRP A 106 -13.18 -8.20 1.09
CA TRP A 106 -14.25 -8.73 1.94
C TRP A 106 -15.59 -8.02 1.74
N ILE A 107 -15.59 -6.76 1.26
CA ILE A 107 -16.84 -6.10 0.83
C ILE A 107 -17.39 -6.77 -0.42
N ASN A 108 -16.57 -7.01 -1.44
CA ASN A 108 -17.06 -7.53 -2.73
C ASN A 108 -17.34 -9.04 -2.73
N CYS A 109 -16.52 -9.83 -2.01
CA CYS A 109 -16.66 -11.28 -1.86
C CYS A 109 -16.63 -11.66 -0.37
N THR A 110 -17.78 -11.61 0.29
CA THR A 110 -17.87 -11.76 1.76
C THR A 110 -17.30 -13.08 2.30
N PRO A 111 -17.47 -14.26 1.64
CA PRO A 111 -16.88 -15.50 2.14
C PRO A 111 -15.34 -15.52 2.15
N SER A 112 -14.70 -14.61 1.39
CA SER A 112 -13.24 -14.57 1.29
C SER A 112 -12.55 -14.31 2.63
N ALA A 113 -13.19 -13.58 3.54
CA ALA A 113 -12.63 -13.28 4.85
C ALA A 113 -12.32 -14.56 5.64
N ARG A 114 -13.29 -15.49 5.72
CA ARG A 114 -13.13 -16.79 6.39
C ARG A 114 -12.28 -17.77 5.61
N LEU A 115 -12.46 -17.82 4.28
CA LEU A 115 -11.67 -18.71 3.43
C LEU A 115 -10.19 -18.40 3.43
N GLU A 116 -9.79 -17.15 3.73
CA GLU A 116 -8.38 -16.81 3.78
C GLU A 116 -7.67 -17.18 5.09
N GLU A 117 -8.40 -17.41 6.19
CA GLU A 117 -7.82 -17.79 7.49
C GLU A 117 -7.06 -19.12 7.45
N GLN A 118 -7.39 -20.00 6.50
CA GLN A 118 -6.72 -21.29 6.33
C GLN A 118 -5.34 -21.19 5.66
N TYR A 119 -4.97 -20.02 5.13
CA TYR A 119 -3.68 -19.82 4.48
C TYR A 119 -2.73 -19.03 5.39
N PRO A 120 -1.43 -19.39 5.42
CA PRO A 120 -0.46 -18.62 6.16
C PRO A 120 -0.38 -17.18 5.63
N ASP A 121 -0.02 -16.24 6.50
CA ASP A 121 0.32 -14.89 6.06
C ASP A 121 1.55 -14.94 5.16
N SER A 122 1.44 -14.29 4.00
CA SER A 122 2.55 -14.21 3.06
C SER A 122 3.42 -13.00 3.39
N ASN A 123 4.53 -13.23 4.09
CA ASN A 123 5.57 -12.22 4.21
C ASN A 123 6.39 -12.20 2.92
N SER A 124 6.20 -11.16 2.12
CA SER A 124 6.99 -10.93 0.91
C SER A 124 7.99 -9.82 1.13
N ASP A 125 9.11 -9.85 0.41
CA ASP A 125 10.10 -8.77 0.39
C ASP A 125 9.45 -7.42 0.08
N ALA A 126 8.44 -7.39 -0.79
CA ALA A 126 7.68 -6.19 -1.11
C ALA A 126 6.88 -5.65 0.09
N ALA A 127 6.32 -6.53 0.93
CA ALA A 127 5.64 -6.13 2.15
C ALA A 127 6.64 -5.60 3.20
N ALA A 128 7.79 -6.25 3.36
CA ALA A 128 8.86 -5.80 4.25
C ALA A 128 9.45 -4.45 3.84
N GLU A 129 9.69 -4.25 2.53
CA GLU A 129 10.14 -2.98 1.98
C GLU A 129 9.10 -1.87 2.16
N GLY A 130 7.80 -2.20 1.97
CA GLY A 130 6.70 -1.29 2.24
C GLY A 130 6.70 -0.83 3.70
N THR A 131 6.73 -1.77 4.64
CA THR A 131 6.82 -1.48 6.09
C THR A 131 7.97 -0.52 6.41
N ALA A 132 9.17 -0.79 5.88
CA ALA A 132 10.33 0.06 6.10
C ALA A 132 10.11 1.50 5.59
N ALA A 133 9.40 1.67 4.47
CA ALA A 133 9.06 2.98 3.95
C ALA A 133 8.05 3.73 4.83
N HIS A 134 7.04 3.04 5.38
CA HIS A 134 6.09 3.66 6.33
C HIS A 134 6.80 4.10 7.62
N GLU A 135 7.66 3.24 8.20
CA GLU A 135 8.44 3.58 9.40
C GLU A 135 9.34 4.80 9.19
N LEU A 136 10.01 4.87 8.02
CA LEU A 136 10.85 6.02 7.67
C LEU A 136 10.04 7.30 7.44
N ALA A 137 8.89 7.19 6.77
CA ALA A 137 7.97 8.30 6.57
C ALA A 137 7.40 8.84 7.90
N GLU A 138 6.98 7.95 8.80
CA GLU A 138 6.55 8.30 10.16
C GLU A 138 7.65 9.06 10.89
N TYR A 139 8.87 8.51 10.91
CA TYR A 139 10.02 9.13 11.57
C TYR A 139 10.25 10.56 11.08
N LYS A 140 10.23 10.77 9.75
CA LYS A 140 10.40 12.10 9.14
C LYS A 140 9.30 13.06 9.54
N LEU A 141 8.03 12.64 9.51
CA LEU A 141 6.91 13.47 9.96
C LEU A 141 7.02 13.84 11.43
N ARG A 142 7.42 12.90 12.29
CA ARG A 142 7.65 13.14 13.73
C ARG A 142 8.77 14.16 13.95
N GLN A 143 9.90 14.01 13.25
CA GLN A 143 11.01 14.98 13.31
C GLN A 143 10.56 16.38 12.92
N MET A 144 9.74 16.51 11.86
CA MET A 144 9.20 17.80 11.43
C MET A 144 8.25 18.44 12.46
N GLN A 145 7.57 17.64 13.29
CA GLN A 145 6.79 18.12 14.44
C GLN A 145 7.62 18.41 15.70
N GLY A 146 8.96 18.26 15.63
CA GLY A 146 9.85 18.42 16.78
C GLY A 146 9.82 17.25 17.76
N LEU A 147 9.25 16.11 17.37
CA LEU A 147 9.24 14.88 18.16
C LEU A 147 10.55 14.12 17.92
N LEU A 148 11.40 14.07 18.94
CA LEU A 148 12.68 13.37 18.89
C LEU A 148 12.49 11.85 19.03
N GLY A 149 13.22 11.09 18.22
CA GLY A 149 13.25 9.62 18.26
C GLY A 149 14.46 9.09 17.49
N ASP A 150 14.73 7.80 17.61
CA ASP A 150 15.78 7.14 16.82
C ASP A 150 15.26 6.85 15.41
N ALA A 151 16.12 7.03 14.40
CA ALA A 151 15.78 6.67 13.03
C ALA A 151 15.59 5.14 12.90
N PRO A 152 14.55 4.68 12.17
CA PRO A 152 14.32 3.26 11.96
C PRO A 152 15.49 2.65 11.18
N LYS A 153 15.84 1.41 11.52
CA LYS A 153 16.91 0.65 10.85
C LYS A 153 16.28 -0.47 10.05
N SER A 154 16.51 -0.48 8.74
CA SER A 154 16.04 -1.52 7.83
C SER A 154 17.07 -1.79 6.75
N GLU A 155 17.20 -3.04 6.31
CA GLU A 155 18.04 -3.43 5.17
C GLU A 155 17.50 -2.88 3.84
N TRP A 156 16.23 -2.48 3.80
CA TRP A 156 15.56 -1.92 2.63
C TRP A 156 15.81 -0.42 2.45
N HIS A 157 16.44 0.22 3.44
CA HIS A 157 16.73 1.64 3.42
C HIS A 157 17.77 1.95 2.33
N ASN A 158 17.36 2.73 1.32
CA ASN A 158 18.20 3.23 0.23
C ASN A 158 17.84 4.68 -0.13
N GLU A 159 18.65 5.30 -1.00
CA GLU A 159 18.49 6.70 -1.45
C GLU A 159 17.10 6.96 -2.07
N ASP A 160 16.60 6.04 -2.92
CA ASP A 160 15.24 6.16 -3.45
C ASP A 160 14.19 6.22 -2.34
N MET A 161 14.31 5.40 -1.29
CA MET A 161 13.37 5.39 -0.17
C MET A 161 13.44 6.68 0.64
N GLU A 162 14.63 7.24 0.83
CA GLU A 162 14.79 8.57 1.42
C GLU A 162 14.01 9.61 0.60
N ASP A 163 14.28 9.71 -0.71
CA ASP A 163 13.63 10.68 -1.60
C ASP A 163 12.10 10.53 -1.62
N HIS A 164 11.61 9.30 -1.70
CA HIS A 164 10.16 9.03 -1.73
C HIS A 164 9.47 9.39 -0.41
N THR A 165 10.12 9.12 0.73
CA THR A 165 9.56 9.43 2.05
C THR A 165 9.69 10.91 2.40
N ASP A 166 10.71 11.60 1.88
CA ASP A 166 10.80 13.07 1.92
C ASP A 166 9.66 13.71 1.12
N ALA A 167 9.45 13.25 -0.11
CA ALA A 167 8.36 13.75 -0.95
C ALA A 167 6.97 13.53 -0.31
N TYR A 168 6.78 12.40 0.38
CA TYR A 168 5.57 12.14 1.15
C TYR A 168 5.42 13.11 2.34
N ALA A 169 6.48 13.29 3.14
CA ALA A 169 6.45 14.19 4.29
C ALA A 169 6.17 15.65 3.88
N ASP A 170 6.81 16.11 2.80
CA ASP A 170 6.56 17.42 2.19
C ASP A 170 5.10 17.57 1.75
N HIS A 171 4.53 16.53 1.13
CA HIS A 171 3.14 16.54 0.70
C HIS A 171 2.17 16.65 1.89
N VAL A 172 2.38 15.87 2.95
CA VAL A 172 1.58 15.95 4.18
C VAL A 172 1.68 17.33 4.82
N LEU A 173 2.86 17.94 4.86
CA LEU A 173 3.04 19.29 5.40
C LEU A 173 2.37 20.36 4.53
N ALA A 174 2.36 20.19 3.21
CA ALA A 174 1.63 21.06 2.30
C ALA A 174 0.11 20.97 2.54
N GLU A 175 -0.42 19.77 2.76
CA GLU A 175 -1.84 19.55 3.12
C GLU A 175 -2.18 20.16 4.49
N LEU A 176 -1.31 20.02 5.50
CA LEU A 176 -1.50 20.67 6.80
C LEU A 176 -1.49 22.20 6.67
N THR A 177 -0.56 22.73 5.87
CA THR A 177 -0.48 24.17 5.60
C THR A 177 -1.74 24.67 4.92
N ARG A 178 -2.30 23.90 3.97
CA ARG A 178 -3.59 24.20 3.32
C ARG A 178 -4.73 24.24 4.34
N ALA A 179 -4.83 23.24 5.21
CA ALA A 179 -5.88 23.21 6.25
C ALA A 179 -5.77 24.41 7.21
N ARG A 180 -4.54 24.81 7.58
CA ARG A 180 -4.29 25.97 8.44
C ARG A 180 -4.66 27.33 7.84
N GLN A 181 -4.88 27.41 6.54
CA GLN A 181 -5.38 28.63 5.91
C GLN A 181 -6.84 28.90 6.25
N THR A 182 -7.63 27.85 6.47
CA THR A 182 -9.05 27.93 6.82
C THR A 182 -9.30 27.73 8.32
N ASP A 183 -8.52 26.86 8.96
CA ASP A 183 -8.59 26.60 10.40
C ASP A 183 -7.19 26.66 11.03
N PRO A 184 -6.82 27.78 11.69
CA PRO A 184 -5.53 27.91 12.36
C PRO A 184 -5.27 26.87 13.47
N ALA A 185 -6.32 26.22 14.01
CA ALA A 185 -6.19 25.16 15.01
C ALA A 185 -5.95 23.77 14.39
N ALA A 186 -5.92 23.67 13.05
CA ALA A 186 -5.66 22.42 12.37
C ALA A 186 -4.32 21.79 12.79
N PHE A 187 -4.35 20.49 13.06
CA PHE A 187 -3.19 19.72 13.51
C PHE A 187 -3.04 18.41 12.73
N LEU A 188 -1.83 17.85 12.81
CA LEU A 188 -1.46 16.60 12.17
C LEU A 188 -1.28 15.51 13.23
N ALA A 189 -2.11 14.46 13.18
CA ALA A 189 -1.88 13.20 13.88
C ALA A 189 -1.12 12.23 12.97
N ILE A 190 -0.15 11.51 13.53
CA ILE A 190 0.76 10.61 12.79
C ILE A 190 0.64 9.20 13.39
N GLU A 191 0.49 8.20 12.52
CA GLU A 191 0.28 6.79 12.90
C GLU A 191 -0.86 6.60 13.92
N GLU A 192 -1.97 7.28 13.67
CA GLU A 192 -3.11 7.25 14.56
C GLU A 192 -3.87 5.93 14.40
N ARG A 193 -4.23 5.29 15.52
CA ARG A 193 -5.08 4.11 15.50
C ARG A 193 -6.52 4.53 15.25
N LEU A 194 -7.06 4.11 14.11
CA LEU A 194 -8.40 4.46 13.65
C LEU A 194 -9.36 3.32 13.97
N ASP A 195 -10.16 3.50 15.01
CA ASP A 195 -11.14 2.52 15.47
C ASP A 195 -12.49 2.74 14.77
N PHE A 196 -12.90 1.77 13.95
CA PHE A 196 -14.21 1.74 13.30
C PHE A 196 -15.04 0.53 13.75
N SER A 197 -14.77 0.03 14.96
CA SER A 197 -15.40 -1.15 15.55
C SER A 197 -16.91 -0.99 15.80
N HIS A 198 -17.38 0.25 15.87
CA HIS A 198 -18.79 0.60 15.94
C HIS A 198 -19.57 0.24 14.65
N ILE A 199 -18.87 0.01 13.52
CA ILE A 199 -19.45 -0.37 12.22
C ILE A 199 -19.06 -1.82 11.89
N VAL A 200 -17.77 -2.15 12.02
CA VAL A 200 -17.23 -3.49 11.73
C VAL A 200 -16.62 -4.04 13.01
N PRO A 201 -17.20 -5.06 13.67
CA PRO A 201 -16.65 -5.62 14.90
C PRO A 201 -15.14 -5.92 14.82
N ASP A 202 -14.39 -5.51 15.84
CA ASP A 202 -12.91 -5.56 15.92
C ASP A 202 -12.17 -4.81 14.79
N GLY A 203 -12.90 -3.99 14.02
CA GLY A 203 -12.39 -3.24 12.89
C GLY A 203 -11.56 -2.04 13.32
N PHE A 204 -10.29 -2.05 12.93
CA PHE A 204 -9.41 -0.90 13.09
C PHE A 204 -8.38 -0.81 11.97
N GLY A 205 -7.74 0.35 11.89
CA GLY A 205 -6.63 0.64 11.01
C GLY A 205 -5.58 1.49 11.70
N THR A 206 -4.52 1.78 10.96
CA THR A 206 -3.60 2.85 11.33
C THR A 206 -3.53 3.83 10.16
N GLY A 207 -3.91 5.08 10.41
CA GLY A 207 -3.76 6.13 9.41
C GLY A 207 -2.35 6.68 9.47
N ASP A 208 -1.64 6.70 8.34
CA ASP A 208 -0.25 7.17 8.28
C ASP A 208 -0.17 8.66 8.68
N ALA A 209 -1.03 9.51 8.09
CA ALA A 209 -1.17 10.91 8.43
C ALA A 209 -2.63 11.39 8.37
N LEU A 210 -3.07 12.05 9.43
CA LEU A 210 -4.40 12.65 9.56
C LEU A 210 -4.27 14.13 9.86
N ILE A 211 -4.90 14.95 9.04
CA ILE A 211 -4.99 16.39 9.27
C ILE A 211 -6.42 16.69 9.69
N VAL A 212 -6.57 17.05 10.97
CA VAL A 212 -7.86 17.34 11.60
C VAL A 212 -8.05 18.85 11.63
N ALA A 213 -9.16 19.31 11.09
CA ALA A 213 -9.52 20.72 10.98
C ALA A 213 -11.06 20.85 10.94
N ASP A 214 -11.58 22.01 11.34
CA ASP A 214 -13.00 22.34 11.11
C ASP A 214 -13.33 22.31 9.61
N GLY A 215 -14.52 21.80 9.29
CA GLY A 215 -15.05 21.65 7.94
C GLY A 215 -14.47 20.47 7.16
N THR A 216 -13.15 20.21 7.20
CA THR A 216 -12.53 19.12 6.42
C THR A 216 -11.46 18.33 7.18
N LEU A 217 -11.74 17.06 7.42
CA LEU A 217 -10.76 16.05 7.82
C LEU A 217 -10.00 15.54 6.59
N THR A 218 -8.67 15.47 6.63
CA THR A 218 -7.88 14.89 5.54
C THR A 218 -7.10 13.65 5.99
N VAL A 219 -7.28 12.53 5.31
CA VAL A 219 -6.52 11.29 5.50
C VAL A 219 -5.51 11.16 4.36
N VAL A 220 -4.24 11.01 4.66
CA VAL A 220 -3.17 10.76 3.68
C VAL A 220 -2.56 9.40 3.97
N ASP A 221 -2.62 8.49 2.99
CA ASP A 221 -2.08 7.13 3.07
C ASP A 221 -0.94 6.97 2.05
N LEU A 222 0.20 6.49 2.53
CA LEU A 222 1.37 6.16 1.72
C LEU A 222 1.18 4.78 1.08
N LYS A 223 1.34 4.71 -0.23
CA LYS A 223 1.41 3.43 -0.97
C LYS A 223 2.79 3.26 -1.57
N TYR A 224 3.54 2.29 -1.08
CA TYR A 224 4.91 2.05 -1.55
C TYR A 224 5.05 0.97 -2.64
N GLY A 225 3.93 0.36 -3.05
CA GLY A 225 3.91 -0.70 -4.06
C GLY A 225 4.39 -0.25 -5.45
N LYS A 226 5.16 -1.13 -6.10
CA LYS A 226 5.94 -0.84 -7.33
C LYS A 226 5.26 -1.20 -8.68
N GLY A 227 4.01 -1.69 -8.69
CA GLY A 227 3.43 -2.29 -9.92
C GLY A 227 1.93 -2.13 -10.14
N ILE A 228 1.19 -1.60 -9.17
CA ILE A 228 -0.27 -1.40 -9.28
C ILE A 228 -0.55 0.00 -8.78
N GLU A 229 -1.14 0.82 -9.64
CA GLU A 229 -1.65 2.14 -9.26
C GLU A 229 -2.82 1.98 -8.30
N VAL A 230 -2.81 2.74 -7.20
CA VAL A 230 -3.90 2.73 -6.22
C VAL A 230 -4.65 4.05 -6.31
N SER A 231 -5.96 3.98 -6.56
CA SER A 231 -6.85 5.14 -6.64
C SER A 231 -7.50 5.42 -5.29
N ALA A 232 -7.63 6.70 -4.94
CA ALA A 232 -8.41 7.15 -3.79
C ALA A 232 -9.92 7.11 -4.08
N GLN A 233 -10.32 7.17 -5.36
CA GLN A 233 -11.72 7.22 -5.78
C GLN A 233 -12.48 5.98 -5.30
N TYR A 234 -13.50 6.19 -4.46
CA TYR A 234 -14.33 5.13 -3.88
C TYR A 234 -13.52 4.06 -3.13
N ASN A 235 -12.33 4.39 -2.64
CA ASN A 235 -11.44 3.42 -2.01
C ASN A 235 -11.96 2.99 -0.63
N PRO A 236 -12.31 1.71 -0.42
CA PRO A 236 -12.89 1.28 0.86
C PRO A 236 -11.94 1.38 2.06
N GLN A 237 -10.63 1.20 1.86
CA GLN A 237 -9.64 1.35 2.94
C GLN A 237 -9.66 2.79 3.46
N MET A 238 -9.55 3.75 2.54
CA MET A 238 -9.53 5.18 2.89
C MET A 238 -10.83 5.62 3.57
N ARG A 239 -11.97 5.10 3.11
CA ARG A 239 -13.29 5.39 3.72
C ARG A 239 -13.44 4.81 5.12
N LEU A 240 -12.91 3.61 5.38
CA LEU A 240 -12.87 3.03 6.73
C LEU A 240 -11.96 3.81 7.67
N TYR A 241 -10.80 4.27 7.18
CA TYR A 241 -9.94 5.18 7.93
C TYR A 241 -10.67 6.49 8.24
N ALA A 242 -11.35 7.08 7.26
CA ALA A 242 -12.18 8.26 7.47
C ALA A 242 -13.25 8.05 8.55
N LEU A 243 -13.97 6.92 8.54
CA LEU A 243 -14.96 6.58 9.56
C LEU A 243 -14.35 6.45 10.96
N GLY A 244 -13.20 5.78 11.08
CA GLY A 244 -12.50 5.68 12.36
C GLY A 244 -11.97 7.03 12.87
N ALA A 245 -11.52 7.90 11.96
CA ALA A 245 -11.06 9.24 12.29
C ALA A 245 -12.22 10.17 12.71
N LEU A 246 -13.37 10.07 12.06
CA LEU A 246 -14.59 10.77 12.48
C LEU A 246 -15.00 10.35 13.89
N ALA A 247 -15.02 9.05 14.19
CA ALA A 247 -15.33 8.57 15.54
C ALA A 247 -14.40 9.13 16.62
N ALA A 248 -13.13 9.40 16.28
CA ALA A 248 -12.15 9.98 17.19
C ALA A 248 -12.30 11.50 17.39
N TYR A 249 -12.68 12.25 16.34
CA TYR A 249 -12.54 13.71 16.33
C TYR A 249 -13.83 14.52 16.09
N ASP A 250 -14.91 13.91 15.57
CA ASP A 250 -16.16 14.59 15.19
C ASP A 250 -16.88 15.25 16.39
N THR A 251 -16.64 14.77 17.61
CA THR A 251 -17.18 15.40 18.83
C THR A 251 -16.47 16.70 19.23
N ILE A 252 -15.29 16.97 18.65
CA ILE A 252 -14.40 18.09 18.99
C ILE A 252 -14.35 19.10 17.84
N TYR A 253 -14.38 18.62 16.59
CA TYR A 253 -14.31 19.42 15.37
C TYR A 253 -15.59 19.28 14.56
N ASP A 254 -16.06 20.39 13.98
CA ASP A 254 -17.26 20.38 13.12
C ASP A 254 -16.88 19.92 11.71
N ILE A 255 -16.82 18.60 11.51
CA ILE A 255 -16.33 18.00 10.26
C ILE A 255 -17.51 17.78 9.30
N GLU A 256 -17.50 18.48 8.16
CA GLU A 256 -18.56 18.33 7.14
C GLU A 256 -18.14 17.40 5.99
N ARG A 257 -16.84 17.34 5.70
CA ARG A 257 -16.28 16.59 4.57
C ARG A 257 -15.02 15.85 4.97
N VAL A 258 -14.78 14.73 4.30
CA VAL A 258 -13.52 14.00 4.40
C VAL A 258 -12.83 14.00 3.05
N ARG A 259 -11.55 14.36 3.06
CA ARG A 259 -10.64 14.28 1.93
C ARG A 259 -9.69 13.13 2.12
N MET A 260 -9.60 12.25 1.13
CA MET A 260 -8.78 11.05 1.16
C MET A 260 -7.72 11.16 0.08
N VAL A 261 -6.46 11.00 0.47
CA VAL A 261 -5.31 11.10 -0.42
C VAL A 261 -4.53 9.81 -0.38
N ILE A 262 -4.31 9.25 -1.56
CA ILE A 262 -3.33 8.19 -1.75
C ILE A 262 -2.09 8.80 -2.38
N PHE A 263 -0.96 8.66 -1.70
CA PHE A 263 0.33 9.12 -2.17
C PHE A 263 1.22 7.92 -2.52
N GLN A 264 1.50 7.75 -3.81
CA GLN A 264 2.24 6.60 -4.33
C GLN A 264 3.50 7.05 -5.09
N PRO A 265 4.61 7.29 -4.37
CA PRO A 265 5.76 7.99 -4.93
C PRO A 265 6.49 7.17 -6.00
N ARG A 266 6.56 5.83 -5.85
CA ARG A 266 7.24 4.95 -6.81
C ARG A 266 6.50 4.76 -8.15
N LEU A 267 5.31 5.37 -8.30
CA LEU A 267 4.60 5.51 -9.59
C LEU A 267 4.32 6.98 -9.96
N GLY A 268 4.77 7.95 -9.15
CA GLY A 268 4.42 9.36 -9.33
C GLY A 268 2.91 9.63 -9.28
N ASN A 269 2.15 8.82 -8.53
CA ASN A 269 0.70 8.89 -8.45
C ASN A 269 0.28 9.60 -7.15
N ILE A 270 -0.53 10.64 -7.28
CA ILE A 270 -1.25 11.28 -6.17
C ILE A 270 -2.73 11.26 -6.56
N SER A 271 -3.51 10.46 -5.85
CA SER A 271 -4.94 10.30 -6.10
C SER A 271 -5.74 10.88 -4.95
N VAL A 272 -6.81 11.60 -5.25
CA VAL A 272 -7.64 12.30 -4.25
C VAL A 272 -9.11 11.97 -4.49
N ASP A 273 -9.83 11.66 -3.41
CA ASP A 273 -11.29 11.59 -3.37
C ASP A 273 -11.80 12.46 -2.21
N GLU A 274 -13.00 13.03 -2.36
CA GLU A 274 -13.64 13.83 -1.33
C GLU A 274 -15.12 13.47 -1.21
N VAL A 275 -15.58 13.26 0.02
CA VAL A 275 -16.94 12.82 0.33
C VAL A 275 -17.50 13.63 1.50
N SER A 276 -18.81 13.90 1.52
CA SER A 276 -19.45 14.47 2.71
C SER A 276 -19.54 13.42 3.82
N VAL A 277 -19.58 13.87 5.08
CA VAL A 277 -19.78 12.97 6.22
C VAL A 277 -21.07 12.17 6.08
N ASP A 278 -22.17 12.81 5.69
CA ASP A 278 -23.46 12.13 5.45
C ASP A 278 -23.35 10.98 4.43
N ALA A 279 -22.70 11.21 3.29
CA ALA A 279 -22.56 10.20 2.26
C ALA A 279 -21.62 9.06 2.69
N LEU A 280 -20.63 9.36 3.53
CA LEU A 280 -19.72 8.37 4.09
C LEU A 280 -20.41 7.49 5.13
N LEU A 281 -21.22 8.08 6.02
CA LEU A 281 -22.05 7.36 6.99
C LEU A 281 -23.11 6.50 6.31
N MET A 282 -23.76 7.03 5.26
CA MET A 282 -24.71 6.25 4.45
C MET A 282 -24.03 5.05 3.78
N TRP A 283 -22.79 5.22 3.28
CA TRP A 283 -22.02 4.09 2.75
C TRP A 283 -21.68 3.06 3.85
N ALA A 284 -21.38 3.51 5.07
CA ALA A 284 -21.16 2.60 6.19
C ALA A 284 -22.41 1.74 6.47
N GLU A 285 -23.56 2.39 6.62
CA GLU A 285 -24.84 1.72 6.93
C GLU A 285 -25.32 0.81 5.79
N GLU A 286 -25.31 1.29 4.54
CA GLU A 286 -25.93 0.57 3.42
C GLU A 286 -25.01 -0.49 2.79
N VAL A 287 -23.70 -0.34 2.91
CA VAL A 287 -22.72 -1.22 2.23
C VAL A 287 -21.82 -1.93 3.23
N VAL A 288 -21.21 -1.22 4.16
CA VAL A 288 -20.18 -1.81 5.02
C VAL A 288 -20.77 -2.75 6.05
N GLU A 289 -21.73 -2.29 6.86
CA GLU A 289 -22.30 -3.11 7.94
C GLU A 289 -22.92 -4.42 7.43
N PRO A 290 -23.76 -4.43 6.37
CA PRO A 290 -24.36 -5.67 5.89
C PRO A 290 -23.32 -6.65 5.32
N ARG A 291 -22.29 -6.13 4.64
CA ARG A 291 -21.21 -6.97 4.09
C ARG A 291 -20.29 -7.49 5.18
N ALA A 292 -19.99 -6.68 6.19
CA ALA A 292 -19.20 -7.09 7.35
C ALA A 292 -19.91 -8.21 8.13
N ALA A 293 -21.22 -8.10 8.36
CA ALA A 293 -22.01 -9.13 9.03
C ALA A 293 -21.89 -10.49 8.32
N LEU A 294 -22.00 -10.51 6.99
CA LEU A 294 -21.82 -11.72 6.17
C LEU A 294 -20.36 -12.22 6.19
N ALA A 295 -19.40 -11.31 6.04
CA ALA A 295 -17.99 -11.69 5.99
C ALA A 295 -17.50 -12.29 7.33
N ILE A 296 -18.03 -11.82 8.46
CA ILE A 296 -17.75 -12.37 9.80
C ILE A 296 -18.25 -13.80 9.93
N THR A 297 -19.39 -14.16 9.36
CA THR A 297 -19.90 -15.53 9.40
C THR A 297 -19.36 -16.40 8.27
N GLY A 298 -18.73 -15.79 7.26
CA GLY A 298 -18.30 -16.47 6.04
C GLY A 298 -19.44 -16.71 5.04
N ASP A 299 -20.58 -16.06 5.26
CA ASP A 299 -21.78 -16.19 4.43
C ASP A 299 -21.70 -15.30 3.17
N GLY A 300 -22.62 -15.55 2.25
CA GLY A 300 -22.74 -14.85 0.97
C GLY A 300 -22.18 -15.65 -0.20
N ASP A 301 -22.20 -15.05 -1.38
CA ASP A 301 -21.75 -15.72 -2.60
C ASP A 301 -20.27 -15.45 -2.88
N LEU A 302 -19.58 -16.45 -3.44
CA LEU A 302 -18.26 -16.24 -4.02
C LEU A 302 -18.39 -15.38 -5.28
N GLN A 303 -17.73 -14.22 -5.27
CA GLN A 303 -17.75 -13.26 -6.36
C GLN A 303 -16.33 -13.11 -6.92
N ALA A 304 -16.19 -13.40 -8.21
CA ALA A 304 -14.92 -13.23 -8.90
C ALA A 304 -14.82 -11.83 -9.51
N GLY A 305 -13.61 -11.24 -9.48
CA GLY A 305 -13.37 -9.85 -9.89
C GLY A 305 -11.94 -9.41 -9.60
N GLU A 306 -11.67 -8.11 -9.72
CA GLU A 306 -10.31 -7.57 -9.57
C GLU A 306 -9.69 -7.83 -8.19
N TRP A 307 -10.52 -7.91 -7.15
CA TRP A 307 -10.11 -8.24 -5.77
C TRP A 307 -9.54 -9.67 -5.62
N CYS A 308 -9.79 -10.57 -6.57
CA CYS A 308 -9.21 -11.91 -6.56
C CYS A 308 -7.68 -11.92 -6.72
N ARG A 309 -7.09 -10.84 -7.25
CA ARG A 309 -5.63 -10.71 -7.44
C ARG A 309 -4.83 -10.92 -6.16
N PHE A 310 -5.36 -10.43 -5.04
CA PHE A 310 -4.72 -10.51 -3.72
C PHE A 310 -5.40 -11.52 -2.81
N CYS A 311 -6.31 -12.34 -3.34
CA CYS A 311 -7.02 -13.34 -2.55
C CYS A 311 -6.16 -14.59 -2.39
N ARG A 312 -5.84 -14.97 -1.15
CA ARG A 312 -5.05 -16.19 -0.89
C ARG A 312 -5.79 -17.47 -1.29
N HIS A 313 -7.12 -17.43 -1.23
CA HIS A 313 -7.99 -18.52 -1.69
C HIS A 313 -8.12 -18.61 -3.22
N ALA A 314 -7.60 -17.64 -4.00
CA ALA A 314 -7.84 -17.56 -5.45
C ALA A 314 -7.52 -18.85 -6.20
N ALA A 315 -6.45 -19.56 -5.82
CA ALA A 315 -6.02 -20.79 -6.50
C ALA A 315 -7.04 -21.95 -6.39
N GLN A 316 -7.92 -21.92 -5.39
CA GLN A 316 -8.91 -22.96 -5.12
C GLN A 316 -10.35 -22.45 -5.29
N CYS A 317 -10.52 -21.18 -5.67
CA CYS A 317 -11.82 -20.53 -5.71
C CYS A 317 -12.65 -20.99 -6.93
N PRO A 318 -13.81 -21.64 -6.73
CA PRO A 318 -14.64 -22.11 -7.84
C PRO A 318 -15.26 -20.95 -8.64
N ALA A 319 -15.59 -19.82 -8.01
CA ALA A 319 -16.11 -18.66 -8.74
C ALA A 319 -15.06 -18.06 -9.69
N LEU A 320 -13.80 -17.97 -9.25
CA LEU A 320 -12.71 -17.51 -10.12
C LEU A 320 -12.43 -18.51 -11.23
N ALA A 321 -12.43 -19.81 -10.94
CA ALA A 321 -12.31 -20.85 -11.97
C ALA A 321 -13.41 -20.70 -13.03
N ASN A 322 -14.67 -20.56 -12.61
CA ASN A 322 -15.81 -20.36 -13.52
C ASN A 322 -15.64 -19.10 -14.39
N GLU A 323 -15.21 -17.97 -13.81
CA GLU A 323 -14.94 -16.75 -14.59
C GLU A 323 -13.85 -16.99 -15.65
N MET A 324 -12.78 -17.69 -15.30
CA MET A 324 -11.67 -17.99 -16.22
C MET A 324 -12.05 -19.01 -17.31
N PHE A 325 -12.96 -19.94 -17.04
CA PHE A 325 -13.44 -20.95 -17.99
C PHE A 325 -14.67 -20.52 -18.80
N SER A 326 -15.35 -19.44 -18.42
CA SER A 326 -16.47 -18.83 -19.17
C SER A 326 -16.23 -18.68 -20.69
N PRO A 327 -15.03 -18.28 -21.17
CA PRO A 327 -14.76 -18.18 -22.62
C PRO A 327 -14.47 -19.52 -23.32
N VAL A 328 -14.41 -20.66 -22.61
CA VAL A 328 -14.14 -21.98 -23.20
C VAL A 328 -15.46 -22.63 -23.63
N PRO A 329 -15.70 -22.86 -24.94
CA PRO A 329 -16.92 -23.52 -25.40
C PRO A 329 -16.92 -24.99 -24.94
N VAL A 330 -17.84 -25.33 -24.05
CA VAL A 330 -18.02 -26.70 -23.54
C VAL A 330 -18.73 -27.53 -24.61
N SER A 331 -18.05 -28.53 -25.18
CA SER A 331 -18.66 -29.45 -26.15
C SER A 331 -19.73 -30.31 -25.48
N SER A 332 -20.93 -30.32 -26.06
CA SER A 332 -22.21 -30.69 -25.47
C SER A 332 -22.49 -32.18 -25.23
N GLU A 333 -21.51 -33.05 -24.91
CA GLU A 333 -21.78 -34.51 -24.85
C GLU A 333 -21.28 -35.28 -23.63
N LEU A 334 -20.78 -34.61 -22.60
CA LEU A 334 -20.60 -35.25 -21.30
C LEU A 334 -21.12 -34.27 -20.26
N THR A 335 -22.21 -34.61 -19.57
CA THR A 335 -22.58 -33.98 -18.31
C THR A 335 -21.77 -34.64 -17.20
N PRO A 336 -20.64 -34.08 -16.73
CA PRO A 336 -20.23 -34.34 -15.36
C PRO A 336 -21.11 -33.46 -14.50
N THR A 337 -22.16 -34.05 -13.95
CA THR A 337 -22.80 -33.53 -12.75
C THR A 337 -21.68 -33.24 -11.75
N SER A 338 -21.56 -32.00 -11.28
CA SER A 338 -20.56 -31.61 -10.27
C SER A 338 -20.67 -32.57 -9.08
N PRO A 339 -19.63 -33.35 -8.74
CA PRO A 339 -19.66 -34.17 -7.54
C PRO A 339 -19.43 -33.32 -6.28
N ASP A 340 -19.89 -33.90 -5.17
CA ASP A 340 -19.56 -33.58 -3.77
C ASP A 340 -18.02 -33.58 -3.55
N PRO A 341 -17.45 -32.66 -2.73
CA PRO A 341 -18.10 -31.64 -1.90
C PRO A 341 -18.01 -30.22 -2.52
N ASP A 342 -18.48 -29.21 -1.77
CA ASP A 342 -18.55 -27.80 -2.17
C ASP A 342 -17.19 -27.11 -2.43
N THR A 343 -16.08 -27.72 -1.97
CA THR A 343 -14.70 -27.22 -2.12
C THR A 343 -13.77 -28.30 -2.67
N LEU A 344 -12.67 -27.89 -3.32
CA LEU A 344 -11.70 -28.85 -3.86
C LEU A 344 -10.88 -29.48 -2.74
N THR A 345 -10.85 -30.82 -2.69
CA THR A 345 -9.97 -31.58 -1.78
C THR A 345 -8.50 -31.46 -2.21
N ASP A 346 -7.58 -31.69 -1.27
CA ASP A 346 -6.14 -31.73 -1.57
C ASP A 346 -5.80 -32.71 -2.71
N ASP A 347 -6.52 -33.83 -2.80
CA ASP A 347 -6.37 -34.81 -3.89
C ASP A 347 -6.86 -34.26 -5.23
N GLN A 348 -7.95 -33.48 -5.25
CA GLN A 348 -8.43 -32.80 -6.46
C GLN A 348 -7.45 -31.71 -6.91
N ILE A 349 -6.90 -30.94 -5.97
CA ILE A 349 -5.87 -29.94 -6.24
C ILE A 349 -4.60 -30.62 -6.79
N ALA A 350 -4.14 -31.70 -6.16
CA ALA A 350 -2.98 -32.46 -6.62
C ALA A 350 -3.20 -33.03 -8.03
N THR A 351 -4.42 -33.51 -8.32
CA THR A 351 -4.81 -33.99 -9.65
C THR A 351 -4.79 -32.86 -10.68
N ILE A 352 -5.36 -31.70 -10.37
CA ILE A 352 -5.35 -30.53 -11.26
C ILE A 352 -3.91 -30.06 -11.53
N VAL A 353 -3.08 -29.97 -10.49
CA VAL A 353 -1.67 -29.56 -10.62
C VAL A 353 -0.87 -30.56 -11.44
N ALA A 354 -1.07 -31.86 -11.23
CA ALA A 354 -0.45 -32.92 -12.02
C ALA A 354 -0.85 -32.83 -13.51
N HIS A 355 -2.12 -32.52 -13.78
CA HIS A 355 -2.64 -32.41 -15.14
C HIS A 355 -2.37 -31.05 -15.81
N ALA A 356 -2.09 -29.99 -15.05
CA ALA A 356 -1.91 -28.63 -15.56
C ALA A 356 -0.77 -28.53 -16.58
N GLY A 357 0.31 -29.29 -16.38
CA GLY A 357 1.42 -29.35 -17.33
C GLY A 357 1.00 -29.95 -18.68
N GLU A 358 0.14 -30.98 -18.68
CA GLU A 358 -0.38 -31.60 -19.89
C GLU A 358 -1.43 -30.72 -20.57
N LEU A 359 -2.29 -30.07 -19.78
CA LEU A 359 -3.26 -29.10 -20.29
C LEU A 359 -2.55 -27.95 -21.02
N LYS A 360 -1.51 -27.37 -20.42
CA LYS A 360 -0.67 -26.35 -21.08
C LYS A 360 -0.05 -26.86 -22.38
N LYS A 361 0.51 -28.08 -22.36
CA LYS A 361 1.09 -28.69 -23.58
C LYS A 361 0.04 -28.90 -24.67
N TRP A 362 -1.17 -29.32 -24.31
CA TRP A 362 -2.27 -29.48 -25.26
C TRP A 362 -2.75 -28.13 -25.79
N LEU A 363 -2.94 -27.12 -24.94
CA LEU A 363 -3.28 -25.76 -25.37
C LEU A 363 -2.25 -25.21 -26.36
N THR A 364 -0.95 -25.37 -26.07
CA THR A 364 0.11 -24.99 -27.03
C THR A 364 -0.03 -25.73 -28.37
N LYS A 365 -0.43 -27.01 -28.36
CA LYS A 365 -0.68 -27.77 -29.60
C LYS A 365 -1.92 -27.28 -30.33
N VAL A 366 -2.99 -26.94 -29.61
CA VAL A 366 -4.23 -26.39 -30.19
C VAL A 366 -3.96 -25.02 -30.81
N GLU A 367 -3.26 -24.13 -30.10
CA GLU A 367 -2.82 -22.83 -30.61
C GLU A 367 -1.93 -23.00 -31.84
N ALA A 368 -0.95 -23.90 -31.80
CA ALA A 368 -0.09 -24.16 -32.96
C ALA A 368 -0.87 -24.73 -34.15
N HIS A 369 -1.83 -25.62 -33.91
CA HIS A 369 -2.69 -26.19 -34.94
C HIS A 369 -3.61 -25.14 -35.54
N ALA A 370 -4.30 -24.35 -34.70
CA ALA A 370 -5.17 -23.28 -35.12
C ALA A 370 -4.40 -22.20 -35.87
N LEU A 371 -3.21 -21.84 -35.40
CA LEU A 371 -2.32 -20.93 -36.11
C LEU A 371 -1.90 -21.47 -37.48
N ALA A 372 -1.53 -22.75 -37.58
CA ALA A 372 -1.17 -23.38 -38.84
C ALA A 372 -2.34 -23.37 -39.83
N LYS A 373 -3.54 -23.78 -39.39
CA LYS A 373 -4.77 -23.75 -40.19
C LYS A 373 -5.16 -22.33 -40.60
N ALA A 374 -5.03 -21.38 -39.68
CA ALA A 374 -5.29 -19.97 -39.97
C ALA A 374 -4.29 -19.40 -40.98
N THR A 375 -3.03 -19.82 -40.93
CA THR A 375 -2.00 -19.46 -41.91
C THR A 375 -2.22 -20.15 -43.27
N GLU A 376 -3.07 -21.19 -43.34
CA GLU A 376 -3.51 -21.87 -44.57
C GLU A 376 -4.84 -21.31 -45.15
N GLY A 377 -5.49 -20.35 -44.48
CA GLY A 377 -6.69 -19.67 -44.98
C GLY A 377 -7.96 -20.00 -44.21
N HIS A 378 -7.87 -20.83 -43.18
CA HIS A 378 -9.00 -21.16 -42.34
C HIS A 378 -9.33 -20.00 -41.38
N THR A 379 -10.61 -19.70 -41.17
CA THR A 379 -11.05 -18.68 -40.23
C THR A 379 -11.69 -19.31 -39.00
N TYR A 380 -11.37 -18.75 -37.83
CA TYR A 380 -11.97 -19.14 -36.57
C TYR A 380 -12.87 -18.00 -36.08
N PRO A 381 -14.14 -18.24 -35.73
CA PRO A 381 -15.02 -17.20 -35.22
C PRO A 381 -14.40 -16.46 -34.02
N GLY A 382 -14.43 -15.12 -34.05
CA GLY A 382 -13.89 -14.27 -32.97
C GLY A 382 -12.36 -14.13 -32.94
N LEU A 383 -11.64 -14.78 -33.87
CA LEU A 383 -10.19 -14.68 -33.99
C LEU A 383 -9.80 -14.14 -35.38
N LYS A 384 -8.70 -13.39 -35.41
CA LYS A 384 -8.08 -12.91 -36.65
C LYS A 384 -6.58 -13.18 -36.65
N LEU A 385 -6.04 -13.44 -37.83
CA LEU A 385 -4.59 -13.56 -38.03
C LEU A 385 -4.00 -12.16 -38.17
N VAL A 386 -3.00 -11.83 -37.38
CA VAL A 386 -2.30 -10.54 -37.42
C VAL A 386 -0.80 -10.74 -37.54
N GLU A 387 -0.09 -9.69 -37.93
CA GLU A 387 1.37 -9.68 -37.82
C GLU A 387 1.76 -9.73 -36.34
N GLY A 388 2.64 -10.68 -36.00
CA GLY A 388 3.22 -10.77 -34.68
C GLY A 388 4.03 -9.52 -34.34
N ARG A 389 4.38 -9.35 -33.08
CA ARG A 389 5.31 -8.28 -32.71
C ARG A 389 6.71 -8.71 -33.11
N SER A 390 7.33 -7.98 -34.04
CA SER A 390 8.76 -8.14 -34.35
C SER A 390 9.60 -7.03 -33.73
N VAL A 391 10.82 -7.39 -33.36
CA VAL A 391 11.86 -6.46 -32.91
C VAL A 391 12.86 -6.24 -34.03
N ARG A 392 13.39 -5.01 -34.13
CA ARG A 392 14.47 -4.66 -35.06
C ARG A 392 15.68 -5.56 -34.83
N LYS A 393 16.28 -6.05 -35.92
CA LYS A 393 17.47 -6.90 -35.92
C LYS A 393 18.54 -6.32 -36.84
N TYR A 394 19.80 -6.67 -36.58
CA TYR A 394 20.88 -6.35 -37.50
C TYR A 394 20.84 -7.25 -38.72
N THR A 395 21.21 -6.69 -39.86
CA THR A 395 21.36 -7.43 -41.13
C THR A 395 22.65 -8.24 -41.13
N ASP A 396 23.72 -7.69 -40.55
CA ASP A 396 25.01 -8.36 -40.36
C ASP A 396 25.64 -7.88 -39.04
N GLU A 397 25.73 -8.75 -38.05
CA GLU A 397 26.28 -8.40 -36.73
C GLU A 397 27.79 -8.11 -36.77
N ALA A 398 28.53 -8.73 -37.70
CA ALA A 398 29.97 -8.52 -37.82
C ALA A 398 30.28 -7.15 -38.45
N GLU A 399 29.51 -6.76 -39.46
CA GLU A 399 29.67 -5.43 -40.08
C GLU A 399 29.21 -4.33 -39.12
N VAL A 400 28.11 -4.55 -38.38
CA VAL A 400 27.67 -3.62 -37.31
C VAL A 400 28.77 -3.44 -36.26
N ALA A 401 29.37 -4.54 -35.78
CA ALA A 401 30.43 -4.45 -34.80
C ALA A 401 31.65 -3.67 -35.35
N LYS A 402 32.04 -3.92 -36.60
CA LYS A 402 33.14 -3.22 -37.25
C LYS A 402 32.88 -1.71 -37.39
N VAL A 403 31.70 -1.31 -37.87
CA VAL A 403 31.32 0.11 -38.02
C VAL A 403 31.34 0.82 -36.66
N VAL A 404 30.87 0.16 -35.59
CA VAL A 404 30.85 0.73 -34.24
C VAL A 404 32.26 0.83 -33.63
N GLN A 405 33.12 -0.17 -33.87
CA GLN A 405 34.52 -0.13 -33.45
C GLN A 405 35.31 0.96 -34.18
N GLU A 406 35.09 1.13 -35.49
CA GLU A 406 35.68 2.23 -36.28
C GLU A 406 35.19 3.61 -35.81
N ALA A 407 33.99 3.68 -35.23
CA ALA A 407 33.44 4.88 -34.59
C ALA A 407 33.93 5.08 -33.14
N GLY A 408 34.81 4.22 -32.62
CA GLY A 408 35.49 4.37 -31.34
C GLY A 408 34.77 3.83 -30.10
N GLU A 409 33.74 3.00 -30.28
CA GLU A 409 32.91 2.45 -29.19
C GLU A 409 33.02 0.90 -29.14
N ASP A 410 32.75 0.28 -28.00
CA ASP A 410 32.73 -1.19 -27.87
C ASP A 410 31.32 -1.75 -28.11
N PRO A 411 31.06 -2.44 -29.23
CA PRO A 411 29.74 -2.95 -29.56
C PRO A 411 29.36 -4.25 -28.84
N TYR A 412 30.18 -4.79 -27.94
CA TYR A 412 29.98 -6.14 -27.39
C TYR A 412 29.44 -6.17 -25.95
N LYS A 413 28.76 -7.28 -25.63
CA LYS A 413 28.55 -7.80 -24.27
C LYS A 413 29.16 -9.22 -24.19
N PRO A 414 29.31 -9.85 -23.01
CA PRO A 414 30.04 -11.12 -22.88
C PRO A 414 29.54 -12.28 -23.78
N ARG A 415 30.24 -12.46 -24.92
CA ARG A 415 30.05 -13.42 -26.03
C ARG A 415 29.18 -12.99 -27.24
N GLU A 416 28.59 -11.80 -27.28
CA GLU A 416 27.77 -11.39 -28.45
C GLU A 416 27.67 -9.85 -28.61
N VAL A 417 27.27 -9.39 -29.81
CA VAL A 417 27.06 -7.96 -30.12
C VAL A 417 25.85 -7.43 -29.34
N LEU A 418 25.90 -6.17 -28.93
CA LEU A 418 24.81 -5.48 -28.26
C LEU A 418 23.59 -5.38 -29.17
N GLY A 419 22.44 -5.88 -28.71
CA GLY A 419 21.17 -5.73 -29.43
C GLY A 419 20.79 -4.26 -29.65
N VAL A 420 19.95 -4.00 -30.66
CA VAL A 420 19.58 -2.64 -31.16
C VAL A 420 19.28 -1.63 -30.05
N THR A 421 18.53 -2.03 -29.01
CA THR A 421 18.18 -1.13 -27.89
C THR A 421 19.42 -0.73 -27.07
N ALA A 422 20.29 -1.70 -26.73
CA ALA A 422 21.50 -1.44 -25.98
C ALA A 422 22.52 -0.64 -26.82
N MET A 423 22.62 -0.93 -28.11
CA MET A 423 23.47 -0.18 -29.04
C MET A 423 22.98 1.26 -29.26
N THR A 424 21.66 1.48 -29.32
CA THR A 424 21.09 2.84 -29.39
C THR A 424 21.42 3.63 -28.13
N LYS A 425 21.46 2.97 -26.95
CA LYS A 425 21.86 3.60 -25.69
C LYS A 425 23.35 3.94 -25.67
N LEU A 426 24.20 3.07 -26.21
CA LEU A 426 25.64 3.28 -26.32
C LEU A 426 25.99 4.46 -27.25
N LEU A 427 25.46 4.45 -28.48
CA LEU A 427 25.81 5.45 -29.50
C LEU A 427 25.02 6.77 -29.36
N GLY A 428 23.86 6.72 -28.73
CA GLY A 428 22.85 7.77 -28.84
C GLY A 428 22.12 7.74 -30.18
N LYS A 429 20.87 8.22 -30.19
CA LYS A 429 19.94 8.09 -31.34
C LYS A 429 20.50 8.66 -32.66
N LYS A 430 21.15 9.83 -32.63
CA LYS A 430 21.65 10.51 -33.82
C LYS A 430 22.80 9.73 -34.49
N ARG A 431 23.81 9.32 -33.71
CA ARG A 431 24.95 8.53 -34.22
C ARG A 431 24.51 7.12 -34.63
N PHE A 432 23.56 6.53 -33.90
CA PHE A 432 22.97 5.25 -34.29
C PHE A 432 22.31 5.33 -35.68
N ASP A 433 21.52 6.37 -35.94
CA ASP A 433 20.86 6.54 -37.23
C ASP A 433 21.85 6.87 -38.36
N GLU A 434 22.94 7.60 -38.08
CA GLU A 434 24.00 7.91 -39.06
C GLU A 434 24.84 6.67 -39.42
N LEU A 435 25.12 5.79 -38.46
CA LEU A 435 26.06 4.67 -38.64
C LEU A 435 25.36 3.35 -38.99
N LEU A 436 24.20 3.07 -38.38
CA LEU A 436 23.63 1.71 -38.35
C LEU A 436 22.23 1.60 -38.96
N LYS A 437 21.62 2.70 -39.39
CA LYS A 437 20.25 2.68 -39.94
C LYS A 437 20.10 1.70 -41.11
N ASP A 438 21.08 1.65 -42.01
CA ASP A 438 21.07 0.75 -43.17
C ASP A 438 21.47 -0.70 -42.82
N HIS A 439 21.97 -0.91 -41.60
CA HIS A 439 22.33 -2.22 -41.06
C HIS A 439 21.25 -2.81 -40.15
N VAL A 440 20.11 -2.13 -39.99
CA VAL A 440 19.00 -2.58 -39.16
C VAL A 440 17.77 -2.80 -40.03
N HIS A 441 17.22 -4.00 -39.96
CA HIS A 441 15.92 -4.30 -40.56
C HIS A 441 14.93 -4.68 -39.47
N LYS A 442 13.65 -4.39 -39.70
CA LYS A 442 12.57 -4.93 -38.87
C LYS A 442 12.00 -6.13 -39.64
N PRO A 443 12.33 -7.37 -39.25
CA PRO A 443 11.74 -8.53 -39.90
C PRO A 443 10.23 -8.51 -39.69
N GLU A 444 9.48 -9.12 -40.61
CA GLU A 444 8.05 -9.31 -40.41
C GLU A 444 7.81 -10.16 -39.16
N GLY A 445 6.84 -9.74 -38.36
CA GLY A 445 6.43 -10.51 -37.19
C GLY A 445 5.76 -11.80 -37.62
N LYS A 446 6.12 -12.92 -36.98
CA LYS A 446 5.49 -14.21 -37.27
C LYS A 446 3.97 -14.09 -37.18
N PRO A 447 3.20 -14.64 -38.12
CA PRO A 447 1.74 -14.64 -38.03
C PRO A 447 1.30 -15.14 -36.65
N THR A 448 0.35 -14.44 -36.05
CA THR A 448 -0.19 -14.78 -34.73
C THR A 448 -1.70 -14.70 -34.78
N LEU A 449 -2.38 -15.70 -34.21
CA LEU A 449 -3.83 -15.73 -34.11
C LEU A 449 -4.24 -15.02 -32.81
N VAL A 450 -5.11 -14.03 -32.91
CA VAL A 450 -5.51 -13.17 -31.78
C VAL A 450 -7.01 -12.89 -31.81
N PRO A 451 -7.63 -12.45 -30.71
CA PRO A 451 -9.02 -12.00 -30.72
C PRO A 451 -9.28 -10.85 -31.70
N GLU A 452 -10.50 -10.75 -32.22
CA GLU A 452 -10.92 -9.67 -33.14
C GLU A 452 -10.73 -8.26 -32.54
N SER A 453 -10.83 -8.14 -31.22
CA SER A 453 -10.63 -6.90 -30.47
C SER A 453 -9.18 -6.40 -30.45
N ASP A 454 -8.20 -7.21 -30.87
CA ASP A 454 -6.81 -6.77 -30.99
C ASP A 454 -6.70 -5.62 -32.00
N LYS A 455 -6.02 -4.52 -31.66
CA LYS A 455 -6.00 -3.32 -32.51
C LYS A 455 -5.20 -3.49 -33.82
N ARG A 456 -4.43 -4.56 -33.98
CA ARG A 456 -3.60 -4.80 -35.17
C ARG A 456 -4.46 -5.12 -36.41
N PRO A 457 -4.05 -4.66 -37.60
CA PRO A 457 -4.75 -5.00 -38.84
C PRO A 457 -4.62 -6.49 -39.11
N ALA A 458 -5.71 -7.08 -39.64
CA ALA A 458 -5.69 -8.46 -40.07
C ALA A 458 -4.74 -8.65 -41.27
N LEU A 459 -3.98 -9.74 -41.28
CA LEU A 459 -3.17 -10.12 -42.42
C LEU A 459 -4.08 -10.59 -43.56
N THR A 460 -3.94 -9.99 -44.74
CA THR A 460 -4.52 -10.51 -45.99
C THR A 460 -3.69 -11.68 -46.50
N MET A 461 -4.31 -12.85 -46.61
CA MET A 461 -3.65 -14.03 -47.14
C MET A 461 -3.61 -14.02 -48.67
N ALA A 462 -2.49 -14.48 -49.25
CA ALA A 462 -2.41 -14.74 -50.68
C ALA A 462 -3.13 -16.08 -50.99
N THR A 463 -4.25 -16.01 -51.70
CA THR A 463 -4.88 -17.18 -52.33
C THR A 463 -4.16 -17.53 -53.63
N ALA A 464 -4.32 -18.76 -54.12
CA ALA A 464 -3.81 -19.17 -55.44
C ALA A 464 -4.30 -18.25 -56.58
N GLU A 465 -5.46 -17.59 -56.42
CA GLU A 465 -5.99 -16.58 -57.34
C GLU A 465 -5.20 -15.26 -57.35
N THR A 466 -4.59 -14.87 -56.22
CA THR A 466 -3.76 -13.64 -56.14
C THR A 466 -2.32 -13.82 -56.63
N MET A 467 -1.85 -15.06 -56.82
CA MET A 467 -0.46 -15.34 -57.26
C MET A 467 -0.28 -15.51 -58.78
N PHE A 468 -1.36 -15.62 -59.55
CA PHE A 468 -1.29 -15.68 -61.01
C PHE A 468 -1.90 -14.42 -61.63
N THR A 469 -1.06 -13.46 -61.98
CA THR A 469 -1.45 -12.38 -62.89
C THR A 469 -1.79 -13.01 -64.24
N GLN A 470 -3.06 -12.96 -64.67
CA GLN A 470 -3.42 -13.28 -66.05
C GLN A 470 -2.65 -12.35 -66.99
N ILE A 471 -1.67 -12.90 -67.70
CA ILE A 471 -1.07 -12.23 -68.86
C ILE A 471 -2.12 -12.36 -69.97
N ALA A 472 -2.71 -11.22 -70.35
CA ALA A 472 -3.62 -11.09 -71.49
C ALA A 472 -2.86 -11.18 -72.82
#